data_AF-A0A7W0FIW9-F1
#
_entry.id   AF-A0A7W0FIW9-F1
#
_cell.length_a   1.000
_cell.length_b   1.000
_cell.length_c   1.000
_cell.angle_alpha   90.00
_cell.angle_beta   90.00
_cell.angle_gamma   90.00
#
_symmetry.space_group_name_H-M   'P 1'
#
loop_
_entity.id
_entity.type
_entity.pdbx_description
1 polymer ?
#
loop_
_entity_poly.entity_id
_entity_poly.type
_entity_poly.pdbx_seq_one_letter_code
_entity_poly.pdbx_strand_id
1 'polypeptide(L)'
;MTKQRPEVFFSILILIVGMILVLITPAGANFDEETYMARIWEMALGHVIPNSYLDGPERLPSGFYTLSYRRHINLPAMDIETINQQLNVKIDDYDLMTYQTRAKYFPTLFMVQAAVMRFFGPHLRYPILILYYLLRFSYLLIYCLLIFLTIKALPFGKWVFGTLAVFPMCLIQAAAVSADSLIIGISFLFIARVVRLASTEKEAFTKKELIILCLLILALGTLKPNAIFLLPLLIIIPFRFLKNNKVWIPILIATLTSVSLPLIWTQFTPELIENPGIEPAKQLAILFTNPQIFFKSLWVMLANSLPIYLHQVVGVAGYGYWNMPGIIYWLMPAALFLALFSEPVRVTLTTRQRIIAGLVAFFNLFMVFLIFYVIITPVGVSRI
;
A
#
# COMPACT_ATOMS: atom_id res chain seq x y z
N MET A 1 27.24 -18.47 19.49
CA MET A 1 26.21 -17.44 19.22
C MET A 1 25.21 -17.97 18.20
N THR A 2 23.96 -18.18 18.61
CA THR A 2 22.86 -18.54 17.70
C THR A 2 22.68 -17.45 16.66
N LYS A 3 22.70 -17.82 15.37
CA LYS A 3 22.50 -16.88 14.27
C LYS A 3 21.09 -16.31 14.37
N GLN A 4 20.96 -15.02 14.70
CA GLN A 4 19.67 -14.34 14.70
C GLN A 4 19.03 -14.46 13.33
N ARG A 5 17.72 -14.76 13.29
CA ARG A 5 16.91 -14.82 12.07
C ARG A 5 15.73 -13.86 12.18
N PRO A 6 15.97 -12.52 12.13
CA PRO A 6 14.89 -11.55 12.22
C PRO A 6 13.81 -11.79 11.16
N GLU A 7 14.19 -12.24 9.96
CA GLU A 7 13.24 -12.55 8.89
C GLU A 7 12.22 -13.63 9.29
N VAL A 8 12.62 -14.64 10.06
CA VAL A 8 11.70 -15.70 10.51
C VAL A 8 10.84 -15.19 11.68
N PHE A 9 11.46 -14.47 12.62
CA PHE A 9 10.75 -13.90 13.77
C PHE A 9 9.60 -12.98 13.34
N PHE A 10 9.89 -12.00 12.48
CA PHE A 10 8.88 -11.06 12.01
C PHE A 10 7.82 -11.74 11.12
N SER A 11 8.18 -12.73 10.30
CA SER A 11 7.19 -13.49 9.54
C SER A 11 6.22 -14.26 10.45
N ILE A 12 6.71 -14.91 11.51
CA ILE A 12 5.85 -15.59 12.49
C ILE A 12 4.92 -14.58 13.18
N LEU A 13 5.46 -13.43 13.59
CA LEU A 13 4.67 -12.39 14.24
C LEU A 13 3.58 -11.83 13.32
N ILE A 14 3.91 -11.54 12.06
CA ILE A 14 2.96 -11.09 11.02
C ILE A 14 1.86 -12.13 10.83
N LEU A 15 2.20 -13.41 10.71
CA LEU A 15 1.21 -14.47 10.50
C LEU A 15 0.30 -14.64 11.71
N ILE A 16 0.84 -14.67 12.93
CA ILE A 16 0.03 -14.84 14.15
C ILE A 16 -0.92 -13.66 14.33
N VAL A 17 -0.39 -12.43 14.36
CA VAL A 17 -1.20 -11.23 14.63
C VAL A 17 -2.12 -10.94 13.45
N GLY A 18 -1.62 -11.07 12.22
CA GLY A 18 -2.41 -10.90 11.01
C GLY A 18 -3.56 -11.89 10.93
N MET A 19 -3.36 -13.17 11.26
CA MET A 19 -4.45 -14.16 11.26
C MET A 19 -5.52 -13.83 12.29
N ILE A 20 -5.13 -13.37 13.48
CA ILE A 20 -6.09 -12.87 14.46
C ILE A 20 -6.91 -11.72 13.86
N LEU A 21 -6.25 -10.72 13.25
CA LEU A 21 -6.92 -9.58 12.62
C LEU A 21 -7.86 -10.00 11.47
N VAL A 22 -7.46 -10.97 10.63
CA VAL A 22 -8.30 -11.50 9.55
C VAL A 22 -9.63 -12.02 10.08
N LEU A 23 -9.60 -12.72 11.22
CA LEU A 23 -10.74 -13.39 11.82
C LEU A 23 -11.64 -12.45 12.63
N ILE A 24 -11.05 -11.56 13.43
CA ILE A 24 -11.82 -10.69 14.35
C ILE A 24 -12.41 -9.46 13.65
N THR A 25 -11.83 -9.02 12.53
CA THR A 25 -12.29 -7.81 11.85
C THR A 25 -13.56 -8.12 11.06
N PRO A 26 -14.68 -7.42 11.29
CA PRO A 26 -15.90 -7.64 10.51
C PRO A 26 -15.68 -7.39 9.01
N ALA A 27 -16.44 -8.07 8.15
CA ALA A 27 -16.35 -7.90 6.71
C ALA A 27 -16.68 -6.44 6.32
N GLY A 28 -15.81 -5.81 5.53
CA GLY A 28 -16.01 -4.41 5.15
C GLY A 28 -15.88 -3.42 6.31
N ALA A 29 -15.09 -3.72 7.34
CA ALA A 29 -14.79 -2.77 8.43
C ALA A 29 -13.45 -2.05 8.26
N ASN A 30 -12.53 -2.57 7.44
CA ASN A 30 -11.31 -1.85 7.12
C ASN A 30 -11.56 -0.78 6.04
N PHE A 31 -10.59 0.12 5.90
CA PHE A 31 -10.65 1.21 4.93
C PHE A 31 -10.83 0.67 3.51
N ASP A 32 -11.88 1.18 2.86
CA ASP A 32 -12.19 0.98 1.43
C ASP A 32 -12.34 -0.48 0.94
N GLU A 33 -12.49 -1.45 1.84
CA GLU A 33 -12.64 -2.87 1.47
C GLU A 33 -13.79 -3.11 0.49
N GLU A 34 -14.92 -2.41 0.63
CA GLU A 34 -16.06 -2.51 -0.31
C GLU A 34 -15.66 -2.13 -1.74
N THR A 35 -14.82 -1.11 -1.86
CA THR A 35 -14.38 -0.57 -3.15
C THR A 35 -13.41 -1.55 -3.81
N TYR A 36 -12.49 -2.11 -3.02
CA TYR A 36 -11.56 -3.14 -3.46
C TYR A 36 -12.26 -4.46 -3.79
N MET A 37 -13.26 -4.85 -3.00
CA MET A 37 -14.05 -6.06 -3.22
C MET A 37 -14.78 -6.00 -4.56
N ALA A 38 -15.47 -4.89 -4.85
CA ALA A 38 -16.11 -4.67 -6.14
C ALA A 38 -15.09 -4.72 -7.29
N ARG A 39 -13.92 -4.10 -7.10
CA ARG A 39 -12.87 -4.11 -8.12
C ARG A 39 -12.30 -5.51 -8.39
N ILE A 40 -12.09 -6.29 -7.34
CA ILE A 40 -11.61 -7.67 -7.42
C ILE A 40 -12.67 -8.56 -8.09
N TRP A 41 -13.95 -8.36 -7.77
CA TRP A 41 -15.08 -9.03 -8.43
C TRP A 41 -15.11 -8.77 -9.93
N GLU A 42 -15.05 -7.50 -10.33
CA GLU A 42 -15.00 -7.11 -11.74
C GLU A 42 -13.83 -7.78 -12.48
N MET A 43 -12.64 -7.76 -11.88
CA MET A 43 -11.48 -8.44 -12.45
C MET A 43 -11.61 -9.96 -12.50
N ALA A 44 -12.28 -10.57 -11.52
CA ALA A 44 -12.56 -12.00 -11.50
C ALA A 44 -13.47 -12.43 -12.67
N LEU A 45 -14.30 -11.52 -13.18
CA LEU A 45 -15.12 -11.74 -14.38
C LEU A 45 -14.34 -11.51 -15.70
N GLY A 46 -13.08 -11.09 -15.63
CA GLY A 46 -12.22 -10.83 -16.80
C GLY A 46 -12.13 -9.35 -17.19
N HIS A 47 -12.76 -8.45 -16.43
CA HIS A 47 -12.79 -7.02 -16.74
C HIS A 47 -11.63 -6.26 -16.07
N VAL A 48 -10.53 -6.15 -16.82
CA VAL A 48 -9.27 -5.59 -16.32
C VAL A 48 -9.28 -4.06 -16.20
N ILE A 49 -10.18 -3.34 -16.86
CA ILE A 49 -10.31 -1.88 -16.72
C ILE A 49 -11.36 -1.57 -15.64
N PRO A 50 -11.07 -0.69 -14.67
CA PRO A 50 -12.02 -0.34 -13.60
C PRO A 50 -13.30 0.25 -14.16
N ASN A 51 -14.43 -0.23 -13.66
CA ASN A 51 -15.79 0.12 -14.09
C ASN A 51 -16.14 -0.23 -15.54
N SER A 52 -15.28 -0.94 -16.29
CA SER A 52 -15.64 -1.40 -17.65
C SER A 52 -16.81 -2.38 -17.66
N TYR A 53 -17.04 -3.06 -16.54
CA TYR A 53 -18.25 -3.83 -16.28
C TYR A 53 -19.11 -3.11 -15.25
N LEU A 54 -18.60 -2.64 -14.12
CA LEU A 54 -19.47 -2.17 -13.03
C LEU A 54 -20.29 -0.89 -13.34
N ASP A 55 -19.92 -0.10 -14.35
CA ASP A 55 -20.63 1.14 -14.72
C ASP A 55 -22.07 0.93 -15.23
N GLY A 56 -22.43 -0.29 -15.64
CA GLY A 56 -23.79 -0.58 -16.07
C GLY A 56 -24.77 -0.84 -14.92
N PRO A 57 -26.08 -0.79 -15.20
CA PRO A 57 -27.11 -1.03 -14.19
C PRO A 57 -27.04 -2.47 -13.67
N GLU A 58 -27.19 -2.63 -12.36
CA GLU A 58 -27.42 -3.95 -11.71
C GLU A 58 -26.36 -5.00 -12.06
N ARG A 59 -25.09 -4.73 -11.73
CA ARG A 59 -23.96 -5.61 -12.09
C ARG A 59 -23.14 -6.15 -10.92
N LEU A 60 -23.26 -5.55 -9.74
CA LEU A 60 -22.59 -6.04 -8.53
C LEU A 60 -23.59 -6.85 -7.70
N PRO A 61 -23.28 -8.10 -7.31
CA PRO A 61 -24.10 -8.83 -6.34
C PRO A 61 -24.29 -8.03 -5.06
N SER A 62 -25.55 -7.76 -4.70
CA SER A 62 -25.92 -6.85 -3.60
C SER A 62 -25.27 -7.26 -2.27
N GLY A 63 -25.09 -8.58 -2.07
CA GLY A 63 -24.46 -9.20 -0.92
C GLY A 63 -23.08 -8.62 -0.57
N PHE A 64 -22.28 -8.21 -1.56
CA PHE A 64 -20.97 -7.60 -1.29
C PHE A 64 -21.09 -6.26 -0.55
N TYR A 65 -22.18 -5.53 -0.82
CA TYR A 65 -22.46 -4.23 -0.24
C TYR A 65 -23.24 -4.37 1.07
N THR A 66 -24.26 -5.24 1.13
CA THR A 66 -25.10 -5.41 2.32
C THR A 66 -24.34 -6.03 3.49
N LEU A 67 -23.37 -6.90 3.25
CA LEU A 67 -22.47 -7.44 4.30
C LEU A 67 -21.43 -6.44 4.79
N SER A 68 -21.21 -5.34 4.06
CA SER A 68 -20.18 -4.37 4.43
C SER A 68 -20.55 -3.71 5.75
N TYR A 69 -19.68 -3.87 6.75
CA TYR A 69 -19.87 -3.31 8.08
C TYR A 69 -20.09 -1.79 8.05
N ARG A 70 -19.54 -1.11 7.05
CA ARG A 70 -19.75 0.33 6.78
C ARG A 70 -21.21 0.74 6.64
N ARG A 71 -22.11 -0.20 6.33
CA ARG A 71 -23.55 0.08 6.14
C ARG A 71 -24.33 0.10 7.44
N HIS A 72 -23.76 -0.37 8.55
CA HIS A 72 -24.42 -0.29 9.84
C HIS A 72 -24.27 1.11 10.44
N ILE A 73 -25.41 1.78 10.63
CA ILE A 73 -25.49 3.16 11.14
C ILE A 73 -24.79 3.31 12.50
N ASN A 74 -24.89 2.29 13.36
CA ASN A 74 -24.37 2.34 14.73
C ASN A 74 -23.09 1.54 14.95
N LEU A 75 -22.52 0.92 13.90
CA LEU A 75 -21.32 0.07 13.99
C LEU A 75 -21.37 -0.87 15.21
N PRO A 76 -22.39 -1.74 15.34
CA PRO A 76 -22.56 -2.60 16.50
C PRO A 76 -21.47 -3.67 16.57
N ALA A 77 -21.17 -4.15 17.78
CA ALA A 77 -20.32 -5.33 17.93
C ALA A 77 -20.94 -6.52 17.19
N MET A 78 -20.12 -7.27 16.46
CA MET A 78 -20.57 -8.48 15.76
C MET A 78 -20.84 -9.59 16.77
N ASP A 79 -22.07 -10.07 16.82
CA ASP A 79 -22.43 -11.26 17.58
C ASP A 79 -22.34 -12.53 16.71
N ILE A 80 -22.36 -13.68 17.38
CA ILE A 80 -22.25 -14.99 16.73
C ILE A 80 -23.44 -15.23 15.79
N GLU A 81 -24.62 -14.73 16.14
CA GLU A 81 -25.82 -14.87 15.32
C GLU A 81 -25.67 -14.12 13.98
N THR A 82 -25.22 -12.87 14.00
CA THR A 82 -24.95 -12.10 12.78
C THR A 82 -23.90 -12.77 11.92
N ILE A 83 -22.82 -13.31 12.53
CA ILE A 83 -21.80 -14.06 11.79
C ILE A 83 -22.42 -15.30 11.12
N ASN A 84 -23.24 -16.06 11.83
CA ASN A 84 -23.92 -17.23 11.28
C ASN A 84 -24.87 -16.86 10.12
N GLN A 85 -25.58 -15.73 10.23
CA GLN A 85 -26.40 -15.21 9.14
C GLN A 85 -25.54 -14.83 7.92
N GLN A 86 -24.43 -14.12 8.12
CA GLN A 86 -23.51 -13.73 7.05
C GLN A 86 -22.82 -14.92 6.37
N LEU A 87 -22.58 -16.01 7.10
CA LEU A 87 -22.07 -17.27 6.54
C LEU A 87 -23.06 -17.94 5.57
N ASN A 88 -24.34 -17.57 5.58
CA ASN A 88 -25.33 -18.09 4.65
C ASN A 88 -25.52 -17.19 3.42
N VAL A 89 -25.01 -15.96 3.42
CA VAL A 89 -25.15 -15.05 2.29
C VAL A 89 -24.16 -15.42 1.20
N LYS A 90 -24.69 -15.84 0.05
CA LYS A 90 -23.93 -16.21 -1.15
C LYS A 90 -24.09 -15.14 -2.22
N ILE A 91 -23.27 -15.27 -3.26
CA ILE A 91 -23.44 -14.50 -4.49
C ILE A 91 -24.76 -14.94 -5.12
N ASP A 92 -25.65 -13.98 -5.33
CA ASP A 92 -26.91 -14.16 -6.03
C ASP A 92 -26.83 -13.45 -7.39
N ASP A 93 -27.06 -14.21 -8.45
CA ASP A 93 -27.01 -13.71 -9.83
C ASP A 93 -28.25 -12.88 -10.20
N TYR A 94 -29.30 -12.89 -9.35
CA TYR A 94 -30.56 -12.16 -9.55
C TYR A 94 -30.72 -10.96 -8.61
N ASP A 95 -29.98 -10.91 -7.49
CA ASP A 95 -29.96 -9.76 -6.59
C ASP A 95 -28.70 -8.91 -6.82
N LEU A 96 -28.81 -8.02 -7.79
CA LEU A 96 -27.72 -7.18 -8.28
C LEU A 96 -28.02 -5.70 -8.02
N MET A 97 -26.98 -4.92 -7.82
CA MET A 97 -27.05 -3.48 -7.62
C MET A 97 -26.12 -2.73 -8.57
N THR A 98 -26.46 -1.48 -8.82
CA THR A 98 -25.58 -0.53 -9.54
C THR A 98 -24.54 0.02 -8.58
N TYR A 99 -23.26 -0.07 -8.95
CA TYR A 99 -22.16 0.40 -8.12
C TYR A 99 -20.96 0.77 -8.99
N GLN A 100 -20.29 1.88 -8.69
CA GLN A 100 -19.00 2.23 -9.31
C GLN A 100 -17.89 2.16 -8.28
N THR A 101 -16.80 1.45 -8.61
CA THR A 101 -15.61 1.39 -7.75
C THR A 101 -14.72 2.62 -7.96
N ARG A 102 -14.24 3.17 -6.84
CA ARG A 102 -13.18 4.20 -6.78
C ARG A 102 -11.76 3.61 -6.81
N ALA A 103 -11.61 2.29 -6.73
CA ALA A 103 -10.30 1.63 -6.77
C ALA A 103 -9.77 1.55 -8.21
N LYS A 104 -9.19 2.67 -8.66
CA LYS A 104 -8.61 2.84 -10.01
C LYS A 104 -7.17 2.33 -10.13
N TYR A 105 -6.68 1.59 -9.14
CA TYR A 105 -5.29 1.13 -9.15
C TYR A 105 -5.00 0.14 -10.28
N PHE A 106 -3.72 -0.01 -10.59
CA PHE A 106 -3.27 -0.90 -11.65
C PHE A 106 -3.65 -2.37 -11.34
N PRO A 107 -3.99 -3.20 -12.34
CA PRO A 107 -4.51 -4.56 -12.11
C PRO A 107 -3.55 -5.49 -11.38
N THR A 108 -2.24 -5.22 -11.42
CA THR A 108 -1.22 -6.03 -10.72
C THR A 108 -1.45 -6.10 -9.21
N LEU A 109 -2.12 -5.12 -8.62
CA LEU A 109 -2.43 -5.09 -7.18
C LEU A 109 -3.55 -6.04 -6.75
N PHE A 110 -4.34 -6.53 -7.70
CA PHE A 110 -5.53 -7.35 -7.44
C PHE A 110 -5.51 -8.68 -8.17
N MET A 111 -4.50 -8.97 -9.00
CA MET A 111 -4.52 -10.12 -9.91
C MET A 111 -4.62 -11.46 -9.17
N VAL A 112 -3.86 -11.64 -8.07
CA VAL A 112 -3.94 -12.86 -7.25
C VAL A 112 -5.31 -12.97 -6.60
N GLN A 113 -5.82 -11.87 -6.09
CA GLN A 113 -7.11 -11.76 -5.42
C GLN A 113 -8.27 -12.01 -6.38
N ALA A 114 -8.19 -11.53 -7.62
CA ALA A 114 -9.16 -11.78 -8.66
C ALA A 114 -9.20 -13.28 -9.03
N ALA A 115 -8.06 -13.96 -9.05
CA ALA A 115 -8.01 -15.41 -9.26
C ALA A 115 -8.65 -16.17 -8.08
N VAL A 116 -8.35 -15.78 -6.84
CA VAL A 116 -9.00 -16.34 -5.63
C VAL A 116 -10.52 -16.11 -5.69
N MET A 117 -10.95 -14.88 -5.98
CA MET A 117 -12.37 -14.52 -6.13
C MET A 117 -13.04 -15.36 -7.22
N ARG A 118 -12.43 -15.49 -8.39
CA ARG A 118 -12.98 -16.26 -9.52
C ARG A 118 -13.18 -17.74 -9.16
N PHE A 119 -12.20 -18.33 -8.48
CA PHE A 119 -12.25 -19.74 -8.14
C PHE A 119 -13.23 -20.03 -7.00
N PHE A 120 -13.20 -19.27 -5.90
CA PHE A 120 -14.04 -19.57 -4.75
C PHE A 120 -15.44 -18.94 -4.82
N GLY A 121 -15.59 -17.81 -5.51
CA GLY A 121 -16.85 -17.09 -5.67
C GLY A 121 -17.73 -17.70 -6.77
N PRO A 122 -17.58 -17.31 -8.05
CA PRO A 122 -18.42 -17.83 -9.13
C PRO A 122 -18.36 -19.35 -9.32
N HIS A 123 -17.18 -19.96 -9.19
CA HIS A 123 -17.00 -21.37 -9.55
C HIS A 123 -17.42 -22.34 -8.41
N LEU A 124 -17.00 -22.08 -7.17
CA LEU A 124 -17.36 -22.92 -6.02
C LEU A 124 -18.56 -22.41 -5.19
N ARG A 125 -19.04 -21.19 -5.46
CA ARG A 125 -20.20 -20.56 -4.80
C ARG A 125 -20.10 -20.53 -3.27
N TYR A 126 -18.92 -20.19 -2.76
CA TYR A 126 -18.73 -19.97 -1.33
C TYR A 126 -19.45 -18.69 -0.86
N PRO A 127 -19.92 -18.67 0.41
CA PRO A 127 -20.48 -17.48 1.03
C PRO A 127 -19.55 -16.27 0.94
N ILE A 128 -20.12 -15.07 0.82
CA ILE A 128 -19.39 -13.82 0.64
C ILE A 128 -18.44 -13.55 1.81
N LEU A 129 -18.86 -13.86 3.05
CA LEU A 129 -17.99 -13.74 4.21
C LEU A 129 -16.73 -14.63 4.12
N ILE A 130 -16.85 -15.85 3.58
CA ILE A 130 -15.69 -16.72 3.35
C ILE A 130 -14.77 -16.12 2.28
N LEU A 131 -15.32 -15.48 1.25
CA LEU A 131 -14.51 -14.76 0.25
C LEU A 131 -13.71 -13.63 0.89
N TYR A 132 -14.28 -12.86 1.82
CA TYR A 132 -13.52 -11.87 2.59
C TYR A 132 -12.33 -12.51 3.31
N TYR A 133 -12.52 -13.61 4.04
CA TYR A 133 -11.43 -14.29 4.74
C TYR A 133 -10.35 -14.82 3.79
N LEU A 134 -10.73 -15.45 2.68
CA LEU A 134 -9.78 -15.95 1.69
C LEU A 134 -8.96 -14.82 1.04
N LEU A 135 -9.61 -13.70 0.71
CA LEU A 135 -8.93 -12.56 0.12
C LEU A 135 -7.97 -11.91 1.12
N ARG A 136 -8.42 -11.61 2.34
CA ARG A 136 -7.56 -11.06 3.40
C ARG A 136 -6.39 -11.99 3.72
N PHE A 137 -6.62 -13.29 3.80
CA PHE A 137 -5.55 -14.26 4.01
C PHE A 137 -4.53 -14.24 2.87
N SER A 138 -4.98 -14.15 1.61
CA SER A 138 -4.05 -14.05 0.48
C SER A 138 -3.21 -12.76 0.50
N TYR A 139 -3.80 -11.61 0.89
CA TYR A 139 -3.05 -10.38 1.13
C TYR A 139 -2.01 -10.54 2.24
N LEU A 140 -2.39 -11.14 3.37
CA LEU A 140 -1.49 -11.38 4.50
C LEU A 140 -0.29 -12.26 4.11
N LEU A 141 -0.53 -13.33 3.34
CA LEU A 141 0.53 -14.21 2.85
C LEU A 141 1.51 -13.49 1.93
N ILE A 142 0.99 -12.70 0.97
CA ILE A 142 1.82 -11.91 0.06
C ILE A 142 2.64 -10.88 0.85
N TYR A 143 2.00 -10.17 1.78
CA TYR A 143 2.68 -9.21 2.65
C TYR A 143 3.80 -9.88 3.46
N CYS A 144 3.51 -10.99 4.13
CA CYS A 144 4.49 -11.75 4.91
C CYS A 144 5.67 -12.21 4.04
N LEU A 145 5.41 -12.68 2.82
CA LEU A 145 6.47 -13.06 1.87
C LEU A 145 7.34 -11.86 1.48
N LEU A 146 6.72 -10.72 1.14
CA LEU A 146 7.45 -9.50 0.77
C LEU A 146 8.32 -8.98 1.92
N ILE A 147 7.80 -8.99 3.15
CA ILE A 147 8.56 -8.59 4.34
C ILE A 147 9.68 -9.59 4.66
N PHE A 148 9.43 -10.89 4.54
CA PHE A 148 10.47 -11.91 4.66
C PHE A 148 11.62 -11.66 3.68
N LEU A 149 11.30 -11.42 2.41
CA LEU A 149 12.27 -11.12 1.36
C LEU A 149 13.01 -9.79 1.62
N THR A 150 12.31 -8.79 2.14
CA THR A 150 12.87 -7.48 2.54
C THR A 150 13.93 -7.68 3.62
N ILE A 151 13.56 -8.30 4.75
CA ILE A 151 14.47 -8.49 5.89
C ILE A 151 15.64 -9.41 5.53
N LYS A 152 15.39 -10.44 4.71
CA LYS A 152 16.45 -11.31 4.17
C LYS A 152 17.40 -10.57 3.22
N ALA A 153 16.89 -9.59 2.47
CA ALA A 153 17.70 -8.80 1.54
C ALA A 153 18.55 -7.73 2.23
N LEU A 154 18.07 -7.14 3.33
CA LEU A 154 18.74 -6.08 4.04
C LEU A 154 20.12 -6.51 4.59
N PRO A 155 21.18 -5.72 4.35
CA PRO A 155 22.50 -5.97 4.95
C PRO A 155 22.56 -5.57 6.44
N PHE A 156 21.78 -4.58 6.85
CA PHE A 156 21.63 -4.07 8.21
C PHE A 156 20.23 -3.41 8.35
N GLY A 157 19.84 -3.02 9.56
CA GLY A 157 18.54 -2.38 9.83
C GLY A 157 17.37 -3.36 9.80
N LYS A 158 17.63 -4.65 10.01
CA LYS A 158 16.63 -5.72 9.93
C LYS A 158 15.56 -5.58 11.01
N TRP A 159 15.98 -5.23 12.22
CA TRP A 159 15.07 -5.01 13.34
C TRP A 159 14.24 -3.75 13.14
N VAL A 160 14.80 -2.70 12.54
CA VAL A 160 14.07 -1.45 12.23
C VAL A 160 12.97 -1.71 11.20
N PHE A 161 13.32 -2.30 10.04
CA PHE A 161 12.35 -2.62 9.01
C PHE A 161 11.31 -3.64 9.46
N GLY A 162 11.73 -4.65 10.23
CA GLY A 162 10.82 -5.62 10.80
C GLY A 162 9.84 -4.98 11.78
N THR A 163 10.32 -4.08 12.65
CA THR A 163 9.46 -3.35 13.60
C THR A 163 8.45 -2.49 12.85
N LEU A 164 8.89 -1.70 11.85
CA LEU A 164 7.98 -0.93 10.98
C LEU A 164 6.92 -1.80 10.31
N ALA A 165 7.31 -2.98 9.80
CA ALA A 165 6.41 -3.89 9.13
C ALA A 165 5.34 -4.52 10.07
N VAL A 166 5.58 -4.52 11.38
CA VAL A 166 4.62 -4.99 12.38
C VAL A 166 3.93 -3.87 13.15
N PHE A 167 4.04 -2.62 12.68
CA PHE A 167 3.18 -1.57 13.18
C PHE A 167 1.71 -2.01 13.04
N PRO A 168 0.85 -1.76 14.04
CA PRO A 168 -0.55 -2.15 13.97
C PRO A 168 -1.23 -1.70 12.67
N MET A 169 -0.95 -0.49 12.17
CA MET A 169 -1.45 -0.03 10.88
C MET A 169 -1.04 -0.92 9.71
N CYS A 170 0.22 -1.36 9.66
CA CYS A 170 0.69 -2.27 8.61
C CYS A 170 0.01 -3.64 8.70
N LEU A 171 -0.19 -4.17 9.91
CA LEU A 171 -0.86 -5.45 10.11
C LEU A 171 -2.37 -5.37 9.81
N ILE A 172 -3.03 -4.27 10.15
CA ILE A 172 -4.42 -3.99 9.80
C ILE A 172 -4.57 -3.98 8.27
N GLN A 173 -3.68 -3.28 7.55
CA GLN A 173 -3.69 -3.24 6.09
C GLN A 173 -3.35 -4.59 5.45
N ALA A 174 -2.44 -5.37 6.05
CA ALA A 174 -2.11 -6.73 5.61
C ALA A 174 -3.24 -7.73 5.81
N ALA A 175 -4.09 -7.51 6.82
CA ALA A 175 -5.27 -8.32 7.13
C ALA A 175 -6.57 -7.78 6.52
N ALA A 176 -6.49 -6.79 5.64
CA ALA A 176 -7.63 -6.20 4.93
C ALA A 176 -7.66 -6.62 3.45
N VAL A 177 -8.83 -6.53 2.82
CA VAL A 177 -8.95 -6.52 1.36
C VAL A 177 -8.45 -5.16 0.86
N SER A 178 -7.12 -4.97 0.84
CA SER A 178 -6.49 -3.68 0.57
C SER A 178 -5.22 -3.83 -0.27
N ALA A 179 -5.10 -2.97 -1.28
CA ALA A 179 -3.88 -2.85 -2.09
C ALA A 179 -2.67 -2.33 -1.28
N ASP A 180 -2.90 -1.68 -0.14
CA ASP A 180 -1.86 -1.01 0.65
C ASP A 180 -0.82 -1.99 1.19
N SER A 181 -1.21 -3.22 1.49
CA SER A 181 -0.29 -4.28 1.90
C SER A 181 0.79 -4.56 0.84
N LEU A 182 0.41 -4.71 -0.44
CA LEU A 182 1.37 -4.88 -1.53
C LEU A 182 2.22 -3.64 -1.73
N ILE A 183 1.61 -2.45 -1.60
CA ILE A 183 2.31 -1.18 -1.79
C ILE A 183 3.44 -1.04 -0.77
N ILE A 184 3.15 -1.29 0.51
CA ILE A 184 4.15 -1.27 1.59
C ILE A 184 5.20 -2.35 1.36
N GLY A 185 4.79 -3.59 1.10
CA GLY A 185 5.71 -4.72 0.94
C GLY A 185 6.67 -4.58 -0.23
N ILE A 186 6.17 -4.15 -1.40
CA ILE A 186 6.99 -3.93 -2.61
C ILE A 186 7.92 -2.73 -2.42
N SER A 187 7.44 -1.65 -1.79
CA SER A 187 8.27 -0.47 -1.50
C SER A 187 9.42 -0.82 -0.54
N PHE A 188 9.13 -1.59 0.51
CA PHE A 188 10.13 -2.09 1.45
C PHE A 188 11.16 -2.99 0.75
N LEU A 189 10.70 -3.91 -0.09
CA LEU A 189 11.58 -4.81 -0.83
C LEU A 189 12.47 -4.02 -1.81
N PHE A 190 11.92 -3.03 -2.52
CA PHE A 190 12.70 -2.12 -3.36
C PHE A 190 13.80 -1.42 -2.57
N ILE A 191 13.45 -0.77 -1.45
CA ILE A 191 14.42 -0.08 -0.58
C ILE A 191 15.50 -1.06 -0.10
N ALA A 192 15.11 -2.23 0.39
CA ALA A 192 16.04 -3.25 0.86
C ALA A 192 17.03 -3.71 -0.22
N ARG A 193 16.55 -3.88 -1.46
CA ARG A 193 17.40 -4.28 -2.60
C ARG A 193 18.36 -3.16 -3.00
N VAL A 194 17.91 -1.92 -3.04
CA VAL A 194 18.77 -0.76 -3.33
C VAL A 194 19.82 -0.58 -2.25
N VAL A 195 19.45 -0.65 -0.96
CA VAL A 195 20.40 -0.57 0.17
C VAL A 195 21.42 -1.71 0.11
N ARG A 196 20.99 -2.95 -0.19
CA ARG A 196 21.91 -4.09 -0.35
C ARG A 196 22.94 -3.85 -1.46
N LEU A 197 22.51 -3.33 -2.61
CA LEU A 197 23.40 -2.99 -3.72
C LEU A 197 24.32 -1.82 -3.39
N ALA A 198 23.84 -0.86 -2.59
CA ALA A 198 24.62 0.28 -2.15
C ALA A 198 25.73 -0.07 -1.16
N SER A 199 25.52 -1.15 -0.39
CA SER A 199 26.40 -1.60 0.68
C SER A 199 27.34 -2.75 0.32
N THR A 200 27.17 -3.38 -0.85
CA THR A 200 28.02 -4.50 -1.27
C THR A 200 29.29 -4.02 -1.97
N GLU A 201 30.41 -4.71 -1.76
CA GLU A 201 31.70 -4.42 -2.41
C GLU A 201 31.79 -4.92 -3.85
N LYS A 202 30.76 -5.63 -4.35
CA LYS A 202 30.73 -6.10 -5.74
C LYS A 202 30.91 -4.96 -6.74
N GLU A 203 31.60 -5.28 -7.82
CA GLU A 203 31.86 -4.33 -8.91
C GLU A 203 30.81 -4.38 -10.03
N ALA A 204 30.09 -5.50 -10.18
CA ALA A 204 29.14 -5.70 -11.26
C ALA A 204 27.85 -6.38 -10.79
N PHE A 205 26.76 -6.11 -11.51
CA PHE A 205 25.49 -6.78 -11.32
C PHE A 205 25.56 -8.23 -11.79
N THR A 206 25.03 -9.15 -10.98
CA THR A 206 24.60 -10.45 -11.54
C THR A 206 23.33 -10.26 -12.37
N LYS A 207 23.12 -11.09 -13.40
CA LYS A 207 21.88 -11.07 -14.22
C LYS A 207 20.62 -11.11 -13.35
N LYS A 208 20.63 -11.94 -12.30
CA LYS A 208 19.52 -12.06 -11.35
C LYS A 208 19.29 -10.77 -10.56
N GLU A 209 20.34 -10.10 -10.09
CA GLU A 209 20.20 -8.83 -9.37
C GLU A 209 19.63 -7.72 -10.25
N LEU A 210 20.08 -7.64 -11.50
CA LEU A 210 19.58 -6.68 -12.48
C LEU A 210 18.11 -6.92 -12.81
N ILE A 211 17.73 -8.16 -13.11
CA ILE A 211 16.32 -8.54 -13.40
C ILE A 211 15.43 -8.19 -12.20
N ILE A 212 15.81 -8.58 -10.99
CA ILE A 212 15.03 -8.27 -9.78
C ILE A 212 14.88 -6.75 -9.59
N LEU A 213 15.96 -5.98 -9.80
CA LEU A 213 15.89 -4.53 -9.66
C LEU A 213 14.96 -3.91 -10.70
N CYS A 214 15.07 -4.29 -11.98
CA CYS A 214 14.20 -3.79 -13.04
C CYS A 214 12.73 -4.16 -12.79
N LEU A 215 12.45 -5.38 -12.32
CA LEU A 215 11.08 -5.78 -11.96
C LEU A 215 10.52 -4.96 -10.81
N LEU A 216 11.32 -4.66 -9.78
CA LEU A 216 10.88 -3.80 -8.66
C LEU A 216 10.67 -2.35 -9.10
N ILE A 217 11.53 -1.83 -9.98
CA ILE A 217 11.34 -0.50 -10.60
C ILE A 217 10.00 -0.47 -11.33
N LEU A 218 9.73 -1.42 -12.23
CA LEU A 218 8.45 -1.50 -12.95
C LEU A 218 7.27 -1.65 -11.99
N ALA A 219 7.41 -2.46 -10.94
CA ALA A 219 6.37 -2.67 -9.95
C ALA A 219 5.96 -1.36 -9.27
N LEU A 220 6.91 -0.48 -8.91
CA LEU A 220 6.62 0.83 -8.31
C LEU A 220 5.67 1.67 -9.17
N GLY A 221 5.83 1.65 -10.50
CA GLY A 221 4.93 2.32 -11.44
C GLY A 221 3.50 1.78 -11.47
N THR A 222 3.31 0.54 -11.00
CA THR A 222 1.98 -0.12 -10.93
C THR A 222 1.34 -0.08 -9.54
N LEU A 223 2.01 0.51 -8.55
CA LEU A 223 1.47 0.65 -7.20
C LEU A 223 0.47 1.82 -7.13
N LYS A 224 0.80 2.83 -6.33
CA LYS A 224 0.14 4.14 -6.33
C LYS A 224 1.01 5.14 -7.09
N PRO A 225 0.44 6.17 -7.73
CA PRO A 225 1.21 7.18 -8.45
C PRO A 225 2.35 7.81 -7.63
N ASN A 226 2.17 7.98 -6.31
CA ASN A 226 3.20 8.51 -5.41
C ASN A 226 4.39 7.56 -5.14
N ALA A 227 4.26 6.27 -5.44
CA ALA A 227 5.33 5.29 -5.21
C ALA A 227 6.54 5.50 -6.13
N ILE A 228 6.34 6.11 -7.31
CA ILE A 228 7.43 6.43 -8.24
C ILE A 228 8.46 7.41 -7.65
N PHE A 229 8.07 8.18 -6.63
CA PHE A 229 8.99 9.09 -5.94
C PHE A 229 10.01 8.36 -5.05
N LEU A 230 9.98 7.03 -5.00
CA LEU A 230 11.07 6.21 -4.46
C LEU A 230 12.19 5.94 -5.48
N LEU A 231 11.95 6.09 -6.78
CA LEU A 231 12.95 5.85 -7.83
C LEU A 231 14.24 6.67 -7.69
N PRO A 232 14.22 7.94 -7.21
CA PRO A 232 15.44 8.69 -6.93
C PRO A 232 16.40 8.00 -5.95
N LEU A 233 15.92 7.03 -5.14
CA LEU A 233 16.78 6.24 -4.26
C LEU A 233 17.83 5.45 -5.05
N LEU A 234 17.59 5.12 -6.33
CA LEU A 234 18.57 4.44 -7.19
C LEU A 234 19.92 5.17 -7.27
N ILE A 235 19.95 6.49 -7.02
CA ILE A 235 21.18 7.32 -7.03
C ILE A 235 22.19 6.86 -5.98
N ILE A 236 21.76 6.19 -4.89
CA ILE A 236 22.69 5.70 -3.87
C ILE A 236 23.50 4.47 -4.34
N ILE A 237 23.12 3.85 -5.46
CA ILE A 237 23.85 2.72 -6.04
C ILE A 237 25.20 3.24 -6.58
N PRO A 238 26.33 2.67 -6.13
CA PRO A 238 27.66 3.12 -6.52
C PRO A 238 27.90 3.09 -8.04
N PHE A 239 28.52 4.15 -8.57
CA PHE A 239 28.91 4.25 -9.98
C PHE A 239 29.79 3.10 -10.49
N ARG A 240 30.48 2.36 -9.61
CA ARG A 240 31.25 1.16 -9.99
C ARG A 240 30.40 0.14 -10.76
N PHE A 241 29.13 -0.01 -10.42
CA PHE A 241 28.21 -0.89 -11.13
C PHE A 241 27.91 -0.44 -12.57
N LEU A 242 28.08 0.86 -12.86
CA LEU A 242 27.83 1.47 -14.15
C LEU A 242 29.07 1.47 -15.05
N LYS A 243 30.25 1.03 -14.56
CA LYS A 243 31.46 0.86 -15.38
C LYS A 243 31.23 -0.11 -16.56
N ASN A 244 30.30 -1.06 -16.40
CA ASN A 244 29.81 -1.83 -17.52
C ASN A 244 28.76 -1.00 -18.29
N ASN A 245 29.19 -0.37 -19.37
CA ASN A 245 28.43 0.59 -20.20
C ASN A 245 27.08 0.09 -20.74
N LYS A 246 26.67 -1.15 -20.47
CA LYS A 246 25.37 -1.69 -20.91
C LYS A 246 24.36 -1.87 -19.78
N VAL A 247 24.76 -1.80 -18.50
CA VAL A 247 23.84 -2.10 -17.38
C VAL A 247 22.91 -0.94 -17.03
N TRP A 248 23.30 0.29 -17.33
CA TRP A 248 22.44 1.47 -17.13
C TRP A 248 21.24 1.49 -18.08
N ILE A 249 21.35 0.90 -19.27
CA ILE A 249 20.30 0.87 -20.30
C ILE A 249 19.02 0.18 -19.78
N PRO A 250 19.04 -1.08 -19.30
CA PRO A 250 17.83 -1.71 -18.80
C PRO A 250 17.26 -1.03 -17.54
N ILE A 251 18.10 -0.42 -16.70
CA ILE A 251 17.64 0.36 -15.54
C ILE A 251 16.92 1.63 -16.00
N LEU A 252 17.47 2.34 -16.98
CA LEU A 252 16.87 3.54 -17.55
C LEU A 252 15.55 3.21 -18.24
N ILE A 253 15.52 2.16 -19.07
CA ILE A 253 14.29 1.70 -19.72
C ILE A 253 13.23 1.37 -18.66
N ALA A 254 13.57 0.56 -17.66
CA ALA A 254 12.64 0.22 -16.58
C ALA A 254 12.15 1.46 -15.83
N THR A 255 13.01 2.44 -15.57
CA THR A 255 12.67 3.69 -14.87
C THR A 255 11.71 4.53 -15.71
N LEU A 256 12.01 4.75 -16.99
CA LEU A 256 11.14 5.48 -17.89
C LEU A 256 9.78 4.80 -18.04
N THR A 257 9.77 3.48 -18.24
CA THR A 257 8.54 2.70 -18.29
C THR A 257 7.75 2.82 -16.98
N SER A 258 8.40 2.73 -15.82
CA SER A 258 7.74 2.87 -14.51
C SER A 258 7.09 4.24 -14.32
N VAL A 259 7.68 5.32 -14.85
CA VAL A 259 7.10 6.67 -14.77
C VAL A 259 5.95 6.84 -15.75
N SER A 260 6.04 6.23 -16.94
CA SER A 260 4.98 6.32 -17.97
C SER A 260 3.75 5.47 -17.65
N LEU A 261 3.91 4.31 -17.00
CA LEU A 261 2.81 3.39 -16.68
C LEU A 261 1.61 4.03 -15.98
N PRO A 262 1.76 4.78 -14.86
CA PRO A 262 0.62 5.39 -14.20
C PRO A 262 -0.05 6.46 -15.07
N LEU A 263 0.72 7.23 -15.85
CA LEU A 263 0.20 8.27 -16.76
C LEU A 263 -0.60 7.69 -17.93
N ILE A 264 -0.13 6.56 -18.46
CA ILE A 264 -0.86 5.81 -19.48
C ILE A 264 -2.12 5.22 -18.86
N TRP A 265 -2.02 4.63 -17.67
CA TRP A 265 -3.15 4.01 -16.98
C TRP A 265 -4.28 5.00 -16.71
N THR A 266 -3.98 6.23 -16.30
CA THR A 266 -5.02 7.26 -16.06
C THR A 266 -5.87 7.58 -17.29
N GLN A 267 -5.36 7.36 -18.51
CA GLN A 267 -6.14 7.57 -19.74
C GLN A 267 -7.23 6.50 -19.96
N PHE A 268 -7.05 5.32 -19.35
CA PHE A 268 -8.00 4.21 -19.46
C PHE A 268 -9.00 4.16 -18.31
N THR A 269 -8.69 4.81 -17.19
CA THR A 269 -9.57 4.81 -16.02
C THR A 269 -10.58 5.95 -16.12
N PRO A 270 -11.88 5.69 -15.92
CA PRO A 270 -12.89 6.74 -16.00
C PRO A 270 -12.66 7.82 -14.95
N GLU A 271 -12.88 9.08 -15.33
CA GLU A 271 -12.96 10.19 -14.38
C GLU A 271 -14.23 10.02 -13.54
N LEU A 272 -14.06 10.01 -12.22
CA LEU A 272 -15.19 10.09 -11.31
C LEU A 272 -15.18 11.54 -10.83
N ILE A 273 -16.31 12.23 -10.91
CA ILE A 273 -16.42 13.62 -10.42
C ILE A 273 -16.30 13.57 -8.90
N GLU A 274 -15.06 13.65 -8.41
CA GLU A 274 -14.76 13.69 -7.00
C GLU A 274 -14.62 15.16 -6.61
N ASN A 275 -15.75 15.71 -6.15
CA ASN A 275 -15.92 17.05 -5.56
C ASN A 275 -15.95 18.25 -6.54
N PRO A 276 -17.02 19.05 -6.54
CA PRO A 276 -17.06 20.29 -7.30
C PRO A 276 -15.98 21.28 -6.81
N GLY A 277 -15.30 21.95 -7.74
CA GLY A 277 -14.30 22.99 -7.45
C GLY A 277 -12.84 22.52 -7.38
N ILE A 278 -12.58 21.22 -7.58
CA ILE A 278 -11.22 20.70 -7.73
C ILE A 278 -10.79 20.83 -9.19
N GLU A 279 -9.80 21.68 -9.45
CA GLU A 279 -9.22 21.88 -10.77
C GLU A 279 -7.69 21.73 -10.71
N PRO A 280 -7.13 20.52 -10.92
CA PRO A 280 -5.72 20.24 -10.71
C PRO A 280 -4.78 21.15 -11.52
N ALA A 281 -5.14 21.47 -12.76
CA ALA A 281 -4.37 22.37 -13.61
C ALA A 281 -4.30 23.79 -13.03
N LYS A 282 -5.40 24.31 -12.48
CA LYS A 282 -5.43 25.63 -11.83
C LYS A 282 -4.65 25.60 -10.51
N GLN A 283 -4.79 24.55 -9.71
CA GLN A 283 -4.01 24.43 -8.47
C GLN A 283 -2.51 24.36 -8.72
N LEU A 284 -2.09 23.66 -9.77
CA LEU A 284 -0.71 23.62 -10.19
C LEU A 284 -0.21 25.00 -10.68
N ALA A 285 -1.03 25.75 -11.41
CA ALA A 285 -0.69 27.12 -11.81
C ALA A 285 -0.55 28.07 -10.59
N ILE A 286 -1.42 27.93 -9.58
CA ILE A 286 -1.33 28.68 -8.32
C ILE A 286 -0.04 28.36 -7.57
N LEU A 287 0.39 27.11 -7.55
CA LEU A 287 1.65 26.71 -6.92
C LEU A 287 2.86 27.45 -7.51
N PHE A 288 2.92 27.62 -8.84
CA PHE A 288 4.04 28.32 -9.50
C PHE A 288 3.94 29.84 -9.40
N THR A 289 2.74 30.39 -9.43
CA THR A 289 2.53 31.85 -9.35
C THR A 289 2.59 32.37 -7.92
N ASN A 290 2.15 31.58 -6.94
CA ASN A 290 2.02 31.96 -5.53
C ASN A 290 2.39 30.79 -4.59
N PRO A 291 3.64 30.30 -4.59
CA PRO A 291 4.07 29.14 -3.81
C PRO A 291 3.85 29.30 -2.29
N GLN A 292 3.84 30.54 -1.78
CA GLN A 292 3.54 30.85 -0.38
C GLN A 292 2.17 30.34 0.08
N ILE A 293 1.18 30.25 -0.83
CA ILE A 293 -0.15 29.73 -0.51
C ILE A 293 -0.08 28.24 -0.18
N PHE A 294 0.69 27.48 -0.96
CA PHE A 294 0.93 26.06 -0.69
C PHE A 294 1.59 25.86 0.66
N PHE A 295 2.69 26.59 0.96
CA PHE A 295 3.39 26.44 2.24
C PHE A 295 2.52 26.85 3.45
N LYS A 296 1.70 27.90 3.30
CA LYS A 296 0.72 28.27 4.34
C LYS A 296 -0.30 27.15 4.55
N SER A 297 -0.83 26.58 3.48
CA SER A 297 -1.81 25.49 3.54
C SER A 297 -1.22 24.23 4.14
N LEU A 298 0.01 23.88 3.76
CA LEU A 298 0.78 22.77 4.31
C LEU A 298 1.02 22.97 5.81
N TRP A 299 1.42 24.17 6.23
CA TRP A 299 1.62 24.48 7.64
C TRP A 299 0.33 24.33 8.45
N VAL A 300 -0.79 24.90 7.97
CA VAL A 300 -2.11 24.78 8.61
C VAL A 300 -2.53 23.31 8.72
N MET A 301 -2.35 22.52 7.67
CA MET A 301 -2.69 21.11 7.67
C MET A 301 -1.83 20.32 8.66
N LEU A 302 -0.50 20.52 8.66
CA LEU A 302 0.41 19.85 9.58
C LEU A 302 0.12 20.24 11.04
N ALA A 303 -0.05 21.53 11.33
CA ALA A 303 -0.34 21.99 12.69
C ALA A 303 -1.62 21.38 13.26
N ASN A 304 -2.65 21.20 12.43
CA ASN A 304 -3.94 20.65 12.86
C ASN A 304 -4.02 19.11 12.82
N SER A 305 -3.30 18.46 11.91
CA SER A 305 -3.50 17.03 11.58
C SER A 305 -2.31 16.15 11.91
N LEU A 306 -1.13 16.71 12.20
CA LEU A 306 0.06 15.91 12.52
C LEU A 306 -0.16 14.96 13.71
N PRO A 307 -0.81 15.35 14.83
CA PRO A 307 -1.11 14.41 15.91
C PRO A 307 -1.98 13.23 15.43
N ILE A 308 -2.96 13.51 14.57
CA ILE A 308 -3.85 12.50 13.99
C ILE A 308 -3.06 11.56 13.08
N TYR A 309 -2.16 12.09 12.25
CA TYR A 309 -1.32 11.27 11.37
C TYR A 309 -0.35 10.39 12.16
N LEU A 310 0.30 10.91 13.21
CA LEU A 310 1.17 10.11 14.08
C LEU A 310 0.40 8.99 14.76
N HIS A 311 -0.84 9.26 15.18
CA HIS A 311 -1.74 8.28 15.75
C HIS A 311 -2.13 7.20 14.72
N GLN A 312 -2.47 7.61 13.49
CA GLN A 312 -2.85 6.70 12.39
C GLN A 312 -1.67 5.86 11.87
N VAL A 313 -0.45 6.41 11.88
CA VAL A 313 0.77 5.66 11.51
C VAL A 313 0.97 4.47 12.45
N VAL A 314 0.73 4.62 13.75
CA VAL A 314 0.77 3.50 14.69
C VAL A 314 -0.35 2.52 14.38
N GLY A 315 -1.60 2.98 14.34
CA GLY A 315 -2.72 2.16 13.92
C GLY A 315 -4.06 2.67 14.40
N VAL A 316 -5.01 2.70 13.48
CA VAL A 316 -6.44 2.92 13.73
C VAL A 316 -7.19 2.04 12.73
N ALA A 317 -8.28 1.41 13.16
CA ALA A 317 -9.15 0.58 12.32
C ALA A 317 -10.59 1.14 12.28
N GLY A 318 -11.50 0.46 11.59
CA GLY A 318 -12.92 0.79 11.64
C GLY A 318 -13.21 2.22 11.20
N TYR A 319 -12.67 2.66 10.06
CA TYR A 319 -12.87 4.01 9.53
C TYR A 319 -12.35 5.18 10.40
N GLY A 320 -11.48 4.90 11.36
CA GLY A 320 -10.98 5.93 12.28
C GLY A 320 -11.58 5.81 13.70
N TYR A 321 -12.58 4.97 13.89
CA TYR A 321 -13.30 4.85 15.17
C TYR A 321 -12.64 3.86 16.13
N TRP A 322 -11.88 2.88 15.63
CA TRP A 322 -11.28 1.84 16.47
C TRP A 322 -9.81 2.14 16.74
N ASN A 323 -9.60 2.84 17.85
CA ASN A 323 -8.27 3.12 18.35
C ASN A 323 -7.67 1.88 19.01
N MET A 324 -6.36 1.73 18.91
CA MET A 324 -5.61 0.72 19.63
C MET A 324 -5.62 1.04 21.13
N PRO A 325 -5.35 0.05 22.02
CA PRO A 325 -5.13 0.33 23.43
C PRO A 325 -4.05 1.42 23.61
N GLY A 326 -4.28 2.38 24.50
CA GLY A 326 -3.44 3.57 24.67
C GLY A 326 -1.93 3.28 24.82
N ILE A 327 -1.59 2.16 25.46
CA ILE A 327 -0.20 1.70 25.63
C ILE A 327 0.52 1.45 24.29
N ILE A 328 -0.19 1.01 23.24
CA ILE A 328 0.38 0.68 21.93
C ILE A 328 0.94 1.93 21.24
N TYR A 329 0.30 3.08 21.43
CA TYR A 329 0.76 4.36 20.87
C TYR A 329 2.10 4.84 21.44
N TRP A 330 2.48 4.35 22.63
CA TRP A 330 3.80 4.61 23.22
C TRP A 330 4.77 3.47 22.96
N LEU A 331 4.30 2.23 23.03
CA LEU A 331 5.11 1.03 22.85
C LEU A 331 5.70 0.94 21.44
N MET A 332 4.93 1.24 20.40
CA MET A 332 5.39 1.08 19.02
C MET A 332 6.52 2.07 18.63
N PRO A 333 6.42 3.38 18.92
CA PRO A 333 7.54 4.29 18.76
C PRO A 333 8.75 3.92 19.64
N ALA A 334 8.53 3.48 20.88
CA ALA A 334 9.61 3.03 21.76
C ALA A 334 10.31 1.78 21.20
N ALA A 335 9.57 0.80 20.68
CA ALA A 335 10.10 -0.38 20.04
C ALA A 335 10.92 -0.02 18.79
N LEU A 336 10.42 0.92 17.98
CA LEU A 336 11.17 1.42 16.82
C LEU A 336 12.47 2.10 17.23
N PHE A 337 12.45 2.91 18.31
CA PHE A 337 13.64 3.53 18.86
C PHE A 337 14.64 2.49 19.38
N LEU A 338 14.18 1.49 20.15
CA LEU A 338 15.04 0.39 20.63
C LEU A 338 15.60 -0.46 19.49
N ALA A 339 14.84 -0.64 18.40
CA ALA A 339 15.29 -1.35 17.21
C ALA A 339 16.50 -0.69 16.54
N LEU A 340 16.69 0.63 16.69
CA LEU A 340 17.89 1.34 16.21
C LEU A 340 19.17 0.89 16.93
N PHE A 341 19.06 0.52 18.21
CA PHE A 341 20.19 0.05 19.03
C PHE A 341 20.36 -1.47 19.02
N SER A 342 19.35 -2.20 18.54
CA SER A 342 19.34 -3.67 18.53
C SER A 342 20.06 -4.26 17.32
N GLU A 343 20.52 -3.42 16.38
CA GLU A 343 21.20 -3.88 15.16
C GLU A 343 22.68 -4.22 15.44
N PRO A 344 23.10 -5.49 15.32
CA PRO A 344 24.48 -5.88 15.60
C PRO A 344 25.44 -5.49 14.48
N VAL A 345 24.93 -5.26 13.26
CA VAL A 345 25.73 -4.95 12.08
C VAL A 345 25.88 -3.44 11.91
N ARG A 346 27.12 -2.99 11.72
CA ARG A 346 27.41 -1.57 11.46
C ARG A 346 26.89 -1.16 10.08
N VAL A 347 26.33 0.05 10.01
CA VAL A 347 25.88 0.67 8.76
C VAL A 347 27.09 0.99 7.87
N THR A 348 27.16 0.34 6.70
CA THR A 348 28.29 0.48 5.75
C THR A 348 28.10 1.58 4.70
N LEU A 349 26.97 2.30 4.71
CA LEU A 349 26.74 3.40 3.76
C LEU A 349 27.65 4.60 4.05
N THR A 350 28.18 5.18 2.99
CA THR A 350 28.97 6.43 3.02
C THR A 350 28.10 7.62 3.43
N THR A 351 28.71 8.69 3.96
CA THR A 351 28.00 9.92 4.33
C THR A 351 27.19 10.50 3.17
N ARG A 352 27.74 10.47 1.94
CA ARG A 352 27.03 10.91 0.73
C ARG A 352 25.78 10.08 0.48
N GLN A 353 25.85 8.75 0.55
CA GLN A 353 24.68 7.88 0.38
C GLN A 353 23.62 8.13 1.46
N ARG A 354 24.03 8.39 2.71
CA ARG A 354 23.11 8.71 3.82
C ARG A 354 22.37 10.03 3.57
N ILE A 355 23.09 11.08 3.15
CA ILE A 355 22.50 12.39 2.82
C ILE A 355 21.51 12.24 1.66
N ILE A 356 21.90 11.55 0.58
CA ILE A 356 21.01 11.33 -0.57
C ILE A 356 19.76 10.55 -0.14
N ALA A 357 19.91 9.48 0.63
CA ALA A 357 18.75 8.72 1.13
C ALA A 357 17.81 9.59 2.00
N GLY A 358 18.37 10.46 2.85
CA GLY A 358 17.59 11.42 3.64
C GLY A 358 16.85 12.45 2.77
N LEU A 359 17.51 13.00 1.75
CA LEU A 359 16.90 13.91 0.78
C LEU A 359 15.78 13.24 -0.02
N VAL A 360 15.97 11.99 -0.43
CA VAL A 360 14.93 11.21 -1.13
C VAL A 360 13.73 10.96 -0.22
N ALA A 361 13.96 10.67 1.07
CA ALA A 361 12.87 10.52 2.03
C ALA A 361 12.07 11.82 2.22
N PHE A 362 12.75 12.96 2.36
CA PHE A 362 12.11 14.26 2.46
C PHE A 362 11.35 14.63 1.18
N PHE A 363 11.97 14.39 0.02
CA PHE A 363 11.34 14.59 -1.29
C PHE A 363 10.06 13.76 -1.44
N ASN A 364 10.09 12.49 -1.03
CA ASN A 364 8.93 11.62 -1.10
C ASN A 364 7.78 12.15 -0.22
N LEU A 365 8.09 12.51 1.03
CA LEU A 365 7.12 13.10 1.96
C LEU A 365 6.51 14.41 1.40
N PHE A 366 7.35 15.30 0.88
CA PHE A 366 6.92 16.55 0.26
C PHE A 366 5.99 16.30 -0.92
N MET A 367 6.36 15.37 -1.80
CA MET A 367 5.57 15.05 -3.00
C MET A 367 4.21 14.44 -2.66
N VAL A 368 4.09 13.67 -1.57
CA VAL A 368 2.78 13.19 -1.09
C VAL A 368 1.88 14.38 -0.79
N PHE A 369 2.31 15.32 0.04
CA PHE A 369 1.50 16.50 0.38
C PHE A 369 1.21 17.39 -0.84
N LEU A 370 2.16 17.48 -1.77
CA LEU A 370 1.96 18.23 -3.00
C LEU A 370 0.83 17.61 -3.86
N ILE A 371 0.81 16.28 -4.01
CA ILE A 371 -0.27 15.59 -4.73
C ILE A 371 -1.62 15.84 -4.05
N PHE A 372 -1.69 15.71 -2.72
CA PHE A 372 -2.92 15.99 -1.98
C PHE A 372 -3.41 17.43 -2.21
N TYR A 373 -2.49 18.41 -2.17
CA TYR A 373 -2.85 19.80 -2.46
C TYR A 373 -3.41 19.99 -3.88
N VAL A 374 -2.81 19.33 -4.88
CA VAL A 374 -3.20 19.52 -6.29
C VAL A 374 -4.49 18.78 -6.64
N ILE A 375 -4.70 17.58 -6.09
CA ILE A 375 -5.78 16.67 -6.52
C ILE A 375 -6.98 16.72 -5.57
N ILE A 376 -6.82 17.18 -4.32
CA ILE A 376 -7.90 17.14 -3.32
C ILE A 376 -8.36 18.53 -2.88
N THR A 377 -7.50 19.54 -2.90
CA THR A 377 -7.86 20.89 -2.42
C THR A 377 -8.64 21.67 -3.49
N PRO A 378 -9.86 22.16 -3.22
CA PRO A 378 -10.58 23.05 -4.13
C PRO A 378 -9.85 24.38 -4.36
N VAL A 379 -10.00 24.96 -5.55
CA VAL A 379 -9.35 26.24 -5.89
C VAL A 379 -9.85 27.35 -4.94
N GLY A 380 -8.92 28.14 -4.40
CA GLY A 380 -9.22 29.24 -3.48
C GLY A 380 -9.38 28.83 -2.00
N VAL A 381 -9.33 27.54 -1.69
CA VAL A 381 -9.33 27.02 -0.33
C VAL A 381 -7.89 26.81 0.14
N SER A 382 -7.57 27.24 1.37
CA SER A 382 -6.23 27.12 1.97
C SER A 382 -6.08 25.95 2.94
N ARG A 383 -7.07 25.06 2.97
CA ARG A 383 -7.07 23.86 3.80
C ARG A 383 -7.02 22.64 2.87
N ILE A 384 -5.93 21.89 2.98
CA ILE A 384 -5.71 20.61 2.29
C ILE A 384 -6.52 19.51 2.97
#